data_AF-A0A9D1G2U7-F1
#
_entry.id   AF-A0A9D1G2U7-F1
#
_cell.length_a   1.000
_cell.length_b   1.000
_cell.length_c   1.000
_cell.angle_alpha   90.00
_cell.angle_beta   90.00
_cell.angle_gamma   90.00
#
_symmetry.space_group_name_H-M   'P 1'
#
loop_
_entity.id
_entity.type
_entity.pdbx_description
1 polymer ?
#
loop_
_entity_poly.entity_id
_entity_poly.type
_entity_poly.pdbx_seq_one_letter_code
_entity_poly.pdbx_strand_id
1 'polypeptide(L)'
;MKTYQNAPDWRNLARAARNEWVPHVPLYEHIIGAKVIYEITGNRPYDGMFSPDMAQSRESFQQYWDFWRCMGYDTASMEFAFTGILPGAGALGGHKEGAIQTREDFERYPWEELPDRFFERYAPYIRAFSETAPPGMMAVGGVGNGVFESVQDIVGYMDLCFIREDDPELYAGLFQRMGEAQCAVWKR
;
A
#
# COMPACT_ATOMS: atom_id res chain seq x y z
N MET A 1 9.31 -12.56 26.22
CA MET A 1 9.64 -12.07 24.87
C MET A 1 11.14 -11.77 24.82
N LYS A 2 11.87 -12.16 23.76
CA LYS A 2 13.31 -11.87 23.67
C LYS A 2 13.51 -10.35 23.59
N THR A 3 14.38 -9.80 24.43
CA THR A 3 14.74 -8.38 24.37
C THR A 3 15.78 -8.20 23.27
N TYR A 4 15.39 -7.59 22.15
CA TYR A 4 16.35 -7.19 21.11
C TYR A 4 17.28 -6.12 21.69
N GLN A 5 18.59 -6.31 21.50
CA GLN A 5 19.61 -5.43 22.11
C GLN A 5 19.79 -4.10 21.37
N ASN A 6 19.42 -4.04 20.09
CA ASN A 6 19.60 -2.85 19.26
C ASN A 6 18.32 -2.02 19.26
N ALA A 7 18.46 -0.70 19.42
CA ALA A 7 17.38 0.23 19.11
C ALA A 7 17.12 0.21 17.58
N PRO A 8 15.86 0.28 17.14
CA PRO A 8 15.57 0.29 15.71
C PRO A 8 16.13 1.57 15.05
N ASP A 9 16.73 1.41 13.88
CA ASP A 9 17.15 2.52 13.03
C ASP A 9 16.83 2.22 11.57
N TRP A 10 15.76 2.85 11.06
CA TRP A 10 15.30 2.70 9.68
C TRP A 10 16.39 2.97 8.64
N ARG A 11 17.42 3.76 8.99
CA ARG A 11 18.54 4.07 8.09
C ARG A 11 19.30 2.81 7.73
N ASN A 12 19.31 1.77 8.57
CA ASN A 12 19.93 0.49 8.24
C ASN A 12 19.30 -0.11 6.98
N LEU A 13 17.97 -0.13 6.89
CA LEU A 13 17.30 -0.59 5.68
C LEU A 13 17.61 0.29 4.48
N ALA A 14 17.57 1.61 4.64
CA ALA A 14 17.86 2.54 3.55
C ALA A 14 19.31 2.43 3.02
N ARG A 15 20.27 2.11 3.90
CA ARG A 15 21.68 1.89 3.54
C ARG A 15 21.90 0.52 2.91
N ALA A 16 21.28 -0.52 3.47
CA ALA A 16 21.32 -1.86 2.88
C ALA A 16 20.75 -1.86 1.45
N ALA A 17 19.65 -1.14 1.21
CA ALA A 17 19.06 -0.96 -0.13
C ALA A 17 19.99 -0.25 -1.13
N ARG A 18 21.00 0.50 -0.64
CA ARG A 18 22.05 1.15 -1.44
C ARG A 18 23.35 0.35 -1.50
N ASN A 19 23.35 -0.90 -1.03
CA ASN A 19 24.53 -1.75 -0.92
C ASN A 19 25.63 -1.17 0.00
N GLU A 20 25.24 -0.46 1.06
CA GLU A 20 26.16 0.06 2.07
C GLU A 20 26.24 -0.84 3.32
N TRP A 21 27.40 -0.85 3.98
CA TRP A 21 27.64 -1.60 5.21
C TRP A 21 26.81 -1.09 6.40
N VAL A 22 26.09 -1.97 7.09
CA VAL A 22 25.24 -1.62 8.24
C VAL A 22 25.72 -2.29 9.53
N PRO A 23 25.47 -1.69 10.71
CA PRO A 23 25.85 -2.27 12.00
C PRO A 23 25.20 -3.64 12.26
N HIS A 24 24.00 -3.87 11.73
CA HIS A 24 23.33 -5.17 11.68
C HIS A 24 22.47 -5.26 10.43
N VAL A 25 22.19 -6.48 9.97
CA VAL A 25 21.35 -6.73 8.79
C VAL A 25 19.89 -6.40 9.14
N PRO A 26 19.25 -5.43 8.46
CA PRO A 26 17.84 -5.11 8.68
C PRO A 26 16.95 -6.23 8.14
N LEU A 27 15.84 -6.49 8.83
CA LEU A 27 14.83 -7.44 8.39
C LEU A 27 13.78 -6.73 7.53
N TYR A 28 13.25 -7.44 6.53
CA TYR A 28 12.12 -6.99 5.71
C TYR A 28 11.13 -8.13 5.51
N GLU A 29 9.85 -7.81 5.65
CA GLU A 29 8.72 -8.66 5.32
C GLU A 29 7.69 -7.83 4.56
N HIS A 30 7.04 -8.45 3.57
CA HIS A 30 6.02 -7.79 2.76
C HIS A 30 4.65 -7.93 3.42
N ILE A 31 4.45 -7.19 4.52
CA ILE A 31 3.29 -7.24 5.42
C ILE A 31 3.20 -8.54 6.22
N ILE A 32 2.74 -8.44 7.47
CA ILE A 32 2.53 -9.59 8.36
C ILE A 32 1.04 -9.86 8.48
N GLY A 33 0.62 -11.10 8.24
CA GLY A 33 -0.79 -11.48 8.30
C GLY A 33 -1.43 -11.29 9.68
N ALA A 34 -2.72 -10.91 9.72
CA ALA A 34 -3.48 -10.63 10.93
C ALA A 34 -3.40 -11.74 12.00
N LYS A 35 -3.45 -13.00 11.54
CA LYS A 35 -3.34 -14.18 12.40
C LYS A 35 -2.01 -14.21 13.18
N VAL A 36 -0.90 -13.93 12.50
CA VAL A 36 0.45 -14.00 13.10
C VAL A 36 0.62 -12.89 14.15
N ILE A 37 0.16 -11.67 13.85
CA ILE A 37 0.19 -10.56 14.81
C ILE A 37 -0.64 -10.93 16.06
N TYR A 38 -1.84 -11.46 15.86
CA TYR A 38 -2.72 -11.86 16.96
C TYR A 38 -2.12 -12.98 17.83
N GLU A 39 -1.58 -14.03 17.22
CA GLU A 39 -0.99 -15.15 17.96
C GLU A 39 0.23 -14.75 18.79
N ILE A 40 0.97 -13.71 18.37
CA ILE A 40 2.17 -13.21 19.08
C ILE A 40 1.82 -12.16 20.15
N THR A 41 0.88 -11.26 19.86
CA THR A 41 0.64 -10.06 20.68
C THR A 41 -0.68 -10.10 21.45
N GLY A 42 -1.64 -10.93 21.02
CA GLY A 42 -3.03 -10.88 21.48
C GLY A 42 -3.85 -9.74 20.88
N ASN A 43 -3.23 -8.84 20.10
CA ASN A 43 -3.88 -7.65 19.53
C ASN A 43 -4.33 -7.87 18.08
N ARG A 44 -5.31 -7.08 17.65
CA ARG A 44 -5.88 -7.11 16.28
C ARG A 44 -5.84 -5.73 15.65
N PRO A 45 -4.65 -5.17 15.37
CA PRO A 45 -4.54 -3.79 14.93
C PRO A 45 -5.28 -3.53 13.62
N TYR A 46 -5.31 -4.49 12.70
CA TYR A 46 -6.03 -4.34 11.42
C TYR A 46 -7.53 -4.06 11.57
N ASP A 47 -8.16 -4.47 12.66
CA ASP A 47 -9.59 -4.27 12.88
C ASP A 47 -9.93 -2.79 13.14
N GLY A 48 -8.97 -1.99 13.62
CA GLY A 48 -9.17 -0.58 13.99
C GLY A 48 -8.35 0.44 13.22
N MET A 49 -7.32 0.04 12.46
CA MET A 49 -6.41 0.96 11.74
C MET A 49 -7.14 1.98 10.85
N PHE A 50 -8.18 1.56 10.14
CA PHE A 50 -8.95 2.41 9.23
C PHE A 50 -10.30 2.82 9.82
N SER A 51 -10.41 2.86 11.15
CA SER A 51 -11.60 3.36 11.84
C SER A 51 -11.80 4.85 11.59
N PRO A 52 -13.03 5.33 11.36
CA PRO A 52 -13.33 6.76 11.32
C PRO A 52 -13.10 7.44 12.68
N ASP A 53 -13.07 6.67 13.78
CA ASP A 53 -12.59 7.17 15.07
C ASP A 53 -11.06 7.21 15.07
N MET A 54 -10.51 8.43 14.99
CA MET A 54 -9.07 8.64 14.90
C MET A 54 -8.31 8.36 16.19
N ALA A 55 -8.98 8.22 17.34
CA ALA A 55 -8.32 7.71 18.54
C ALA A 55 -8.10 6.19 18.42
N GLN A 56 -9.13 5.45 18.02
CA GLN A 56 -9.05 4.00 17.80
C GLN A 56 -8.06 3.64 16.69
N SER A 57 -8.03 4.41 15.59
CA SER A 57 -7.08 4.22 14.51
C SER A 57 -5.63 4.41 14.97
N ARG A 58 -5.34 5.45 15.76
CA ARG A 58 -4.01 5.67 16.34
C ARG A 58 -3.60 4.55 17.29
N GLU A 59 -4.50 4.11 18.17
CA GLU A 59 -4.23 2.98 19.06
C GLU A 59 -3.89 1.72 18.27
N SER A 60 -4.63 1.45 17.19
CA SER A 60 -4.38 0.32 16.30
C SER A 60 -3.05 0.42 15.57
N PHE A 61 -2.67 1.61 15.10
CA PHE A 61 -1.33 1.83 14.52
C PHE A 61 -0.21 1.70 15.56
N GLN A 62 -0.41 2.12 16.81
CA GLN A 62 0.55 1.88 17.89
C GLN A 62 0.76 0.37 18.13
N GLN A 63 -0.34 -0.39 18.25
CA GLN A 63 -0.26 -1.86 18.38
C GLN A 63 0.47 -2.52 17.20
N TYR A 64 0.28 -1.98 15.99
CA TYR A 64 0.99 -2.45 14.81
C TYR A 64 2.49 -2.15 14.87
N TRP A 65 2.86 -0.90 15.16
CA TRP A 65 4.25 -0.52 15.34
C TRP A 65 4.94 -1.33 16.43
N ASP A 66 4.24 -1.57 17.54
CA ASP A 66 4.73 -2.38 18.64
C ASP A 66 5.05 -3.80 18.21
N PHE A 67 4.23 -4.43 17.35
CA PHE A 67 4.58 -5.72 16.77
C PHE A 67 5.95 -5.68 16.09
N TRP A 68 6.15 -4.78 15.13
CA TRP A 68 7.40 -4.70 14.35
C TRP A 68 8.61 -4.41 15.24
N ARG A 69 8.47 -3.46 16.16
CA ARG A 69 9.51 -3.11 17.13
C ARG A 69 9.87 -4.30 18.02
N CYS A 70 8.87 -5.01 18.55
CA CYS A 70 9.05 -6.16 19.44
C CYS A 70 9.70 -7.35 18.73
N MET A 71 9.44 -7.50 17.43
CA MET A 71 10.03 -8.55 16.61
C MET A 71 11.45 -8.23 16.10
N GLY A 72 11.97 -7.03 16.40
CA GLY A 72 13.35 -6.63 16.10
C GLY A 72 13.55 -6.01 14.72
N TYR A 73 12.47 -5.50 14.09
CA TYR A 73 12.58 -4.80 12.82
C TYR A 73 12.97 -3.34 13.02
N ASP A 74 13.77 -2.81 12.08
CA ASP A 74 14.11 -1.39 11.99
C ASP A 74 12.98 -0.55 11.35
N THR A 75 12.09 -1.21 10.61
CA THR A 75 10.99 -0.60 9.84
C THR A 75 9.73 -1.46 9.90
N ALA A 76 8.57 -0.87 9.64
CA ALA A 76 7.34 -1.61 9.36
C ALA A 76 6.98 -1.49 7.88
N SER A 77 6.52 -2.56 7.24
CA SER A 77 5.88 -2.43 5.93
C SER A 77 4.44 -1.93 6.09
N MET A 78 3.97 -0.98 5.28
CA MET A 78 2.56 -0.53 5.28
C MET A 78 2.15 -0.04 3.91
N GLU A 79 0.99 -0.49 3.43
CA GLU A 79 0.47 -0.07 2.13
C GLU A 79 -0.89 0.61 2.28
N PHE A 80 -1.02 1.75 1.61
CA PHE A 80 -2.29 2.41 1.36
C PHE A 80 -2.66 2.10 -0.09
N ALA A 81 -3.45 1.05 -0.28
CA ALA A 81 -3.72 0.44 -1.58
C ALA A 81 -4.36 1.40 -2.59
N PHE A 82 -3.72 1.61 -3.74
CA PHE A 82 -4.25 2.46 -4.81
C PHE A 82 -5.55 1.88 -5.39
N THR A 83 -5.68 0.55 -5.47
CA THR A 83 -6.92 -0.12 -5.90
C THR A 83 -8.12 0.26 -5.02
N GLY A 84 -7.88 0.61 -3.75
CA GLY A 84 -8.92 1.03 -2.81
C GLY A 84 -9.60 2.36 -3.14
N ILE A 85 -9.09 3.14 -4.10
CA ILE A 85 -9.70 4.40 -4.56
C ILE A 85 -10.24 4.37 -5.98
N LEU A 86 -10.00 3.29 -6.72
CA LEU A 86 -10.36 3.18 -8.14
C LEU A 86 -11.88 3.01 -8.28
N PRO A 87 -12.58 3.88 -9.02
CA PRO A 87 -14.00 3.67 -9.32
C PRO A 87 -14.22 2.35 -10.08
N GLY A 88 -15.13 1.53 -9.57
CA GLY A 88 -15.46 0.23 -10.18
C GLY A 88 -14.40 -0.86 -10.03
N ALA A 89 -13.31 -0.62 -9.29
CA ALA A 89 -12.26 -1.61 -9.04
C ALA A 89 -12.76 -2.86 -8.29
N GLY A 90 -12.09 -3.98 -8.55
CA GLY A 90 -12.24 -5.25 -7.85
C GLY A 90 -12.17 -6.47 -8.78
N ALA A 91 -11.77 -6.31 -10.03
CA ALA A 91 -11.59 -7.43 -10.94
C ALA A 91 -10.42 -8.35 -10.53
N LEU A 92 -9.38 -7.81 -9.88
CA LEU A 92 -8.23 -8.59 -9.40
C LEU A 92 -8.59 -9.37 -8.13
N GLY A 93 -9.01 -8.68 -7.08
CA GLY A 93 -9.23 -9.31 -5.76
C GLY A 93 -10.67 -9.75 -5.48
N GLY A 94 -11.65 -9.12 -6.11
CA GLY A 94 -13.08 -9.37 -5.92
C GLY A 94 -13.70 -10.27 -6.99
N HIS A 95 -12.94 -10.67 -8.01
CA HIS A 95 -13.39 -11.52 -9.12
C HIS A 95 -14.68 -11.04 -9.79
N LYS A 96 -14.85 -9.72 -9.92
CA LYS A 96 -15.97 -9.11 -10.65
C LYS A 96 -15.51 -8.54 -11.99
N GLU A 97 -16.47 -8.15 -12.81
CA GLU A 97 -16.21 -7.48 -14.09
C GLU A 97 -15.49 -6.14 -13.88
N GLY A 98 -14.54 -5.84 -14.77
CA GLY A 98 -13.78 -4.59 -14.75
C GLY A 98 -14.62 -3.40 -15.17
N ALA A 99 -14.34 -2.23 -14.59
CA ALA A 99 -15.02 -0.96 -14.90
C ALA A 99 -14.77 -0.43 -16.31
N ILE A 100 -13.68 -0.84 -16.97
CA ILE A 100 -13.32 -0.44 -18.33
C ILE A 100 -13.38 -1.67 -19.23
N GLN A 101 -14.43 -1.73 -20.06
CA GLN A 101 -14.62 -2.80 -21.06
C GLN A 101 -14.45 -2.27 -22.50
N THR A 102 -14.58 -0.96 -22.68
CA THR A 102 -14.54 -0.29 -23.99
C THR A 102 -13.63 0.94 -23.99
N ARG A 103 -13.34 1.46 -25.19
CA ARG A 103 -12.65 2.74 -25.40
C ARG A 103 -13.41 3.89 -24.73
N GLU A 104 -14.74 3.89 -24.84
CA GLU A 104 -15.61 4.91 -24.26
C GLU A 104 -15.55 4.89 -22.72
N ASP A 105 -15.47 3.71 -22.11
CA ASP A 105 -15.29 3.60 -20.65
C ASP A 105 -13.94 4.18 -20.23
N PHE A 106 -12.87 3.88 -20.98
CA PHE A 106 -11.54 4.42 -20.73
C PHE A 106 -11.51 5.95 -20.78
N GLU A 107 -12.18 6.54 -21.78
CA GLU A 107 -12.24 7.99 -21.97
C GLU A 107 -13.04 8.71 -20.88
N ARG A 108 -14.08 8.04 -20.35
CA ARG A 108 -14.92 8.57 -19.25
C ARG A 108 -14.34 8.32 -17.88
N TYR A 109 -13.36 7.42 -17.75
CA TYR A 109 -12.78 7.07 -16.47
C TYR A 109 -12.12 8.31 -15.82
N PRO A 110 -12.33 8.57 -14.51
CA PRO A 110 -11.94 9.82 -13.88
C PRO A 110 -10.46 9.83 -13.49
N TRP A 111 -9.56 9.68 -14.47
CA TRP A 111 -8.11 9.57 -14.27
C TRP A 111 -7.52 10.72 -13.45
N GLU A 112 -7.95 11.95 -13.75
CA GLU A 112 -7.42 13.17 -13.12
C GLU A 112 -7.86 13.32 -11.65
N GLU A 113 -8.94 12.64 -11.23
CA GLU A 113 -9.45 12.68 -9.85
C GLU A 113 -8.75 11.67 -8.93
N LEU A 114 -8.07 10.66 -9.48
CA LEU A 114 -7.51 9.55 -8.70
C LEU A 114 -6.51 10.02 -7.62
N PRO A 115 -5.62 11.01 -7.89
CA PRO A 115 -4.72 11.50 -6.85
C PRO A 115 -5.47 12.13 -5.68
N ASP A 116 -6.50 12.94 -5.94
CA ASP A 116 -7.28 13.57 -4.86
C ASP A 116 -8.06 12.53 -4.07
N ARG A 117 -8.70 11.56 -4.74
CA ARG A 117 -9.36 10.42 -4.08
C ARG A 117 -8.41 9.65 -3.16
N PHE A 118 -7.15 9.47 -3.56
CA PHE A 118 -6.13 8.84 -2.71
C PHE A 118 -5.91 9.61 -1.41
N PHE A 119 -5.66 10.91 -1.49
CA PHE A 119 -5.39 11.72 -0.29
C PHE A 119 -6.65 11.93 0.57
N GLU A 120 -7.82 12.11 -0.05
CA GLU A 120 -9.09 12.17 0.68
C GLU A 120 -9.32 10.90 1.51
N ARG A 121 -9.04 9.73 0.93
CA ARG A 121 -9.20 8.46 1.63
C ARG A 121 -8.12 8.20 2.67
N TYR A 122 -6.84 8.40 2.31
CA TYR A 122 -5.73 7.85 3.08
C TYR A 122 -4.92 8.86 3.87
N ALA A 123 -4.97 10.16 3.56
CA ALA A 123 -4.14 11.14 4.27
C ALA A 123 -4.38 11.18 5.79
N PRO A 124 -5.61 11.03 6.33
CA PRO A 124 -5.83 10.94 7.77
C PRO A 124 -5.09 9.75 8.41
N TYR A 125 -5.12 8.59 7.76
CA TYR A 125 -4.52 7.36 8.24
C TYR A 125 -2.99 7.34 8.08
N ILE A 126 -2.48 7.88 6.97
CA ILE A 126 -1.03 8.10 6.78
C ILE A 126 -0.47 8.96 7.90
N ARG A 127 -1.16 10.06 8.25
CA ARG A 127 -0.77 10.92 9.38
C ARG A 127 -0.81 10.17 10.70
N ALA A 128 -1.92 9.48 11.01
CA ALA A 128 -2.05 8.71 12.24
C ALA A 128 -0.95 7.63 12.37
N PHE A 129 -0.64 6.93 11.28
CA PHE A 129 0.42 5.93 11.24
C PHE A 129 1.81 6.56 11.44
N SER A 130 2.08 7.70 10.81
CA SER A 130 3.34 8.42 10.98
C SER A 130 3.50 9.01 12.39
N GLU A 131 2.44 9.57 12.97
CA GLU A 131 2.42 10.19 14.31
C GLU A 131 2.66 9.16 15.42
N THR A 132 2.34 7.89 15.16
CA THR A 132 2.45 6.79 16.14
C THR A 132 3.72 5.97 15.99
N ALA A 133 4.60 6.32 15.04
CA ALA A 133 5.85 5.61 14.82
C ALA A 133 6.79 5.73 16.04
N PRO A 134 7.36 4.60 16.51
CA PRO A 134 8.36 4.63 17.58
C PRO A 134 9.62 5.40 17.15
N PRO A 135 10.34 6.02 18.10
CA PRO A 135 11.60 6.68 17.80
C PRO A 135 12.58 5.74 17.07
N GLY A 136 13.17 6.23 15.97
CA GLY A 136 14.13 5.48 15.17
C GLY A 136 13.50 4.60 14.07
N MET A 137 12.18 4.42 14.05
CA MET A 137 11.48 3.66 13.01
C MET A 137 10.89 4.56 11.93
N MET A 138 10.83 4.03 10.72
CA MET A 138 10.04 4.55 9.61
C MET A 138 9.38 3.38 8.88
N ALA A 139 8.39 3.69 8.05
CA ALA A 139 7.72 2.68 7.26
C ALA A 139 8.42 2.48 5.91
N VAL A 140 8.44 1.23 5.44
CA VAL A 140 8.61 0.92 4.02
C VAL A 140 7.20 0.81 3.47
N GLY A 141 6.78 1.81 2.70
CA GLY A 141 5.38 1.89 2.38
C GLY A 141 5.00 3.10 1.57
N GLY A 142 3.71 3.40 1.60
CA GLY A 142 3.11 4.50 0.84
C GLY A 142 1.99 3.97 -0.04
N VAL A 143 2.02 4.36 -1.31
CA VAL A 143 1.03 3.93 -2.31
C VAL A 143 1.24 2.45 -2.60
N GLY A 144 0.27 1.62 -2.20
CA GLY A 144 0.26 0.19 -2.50
C GLY A 144 -0.28 -0.08 -3.91
N ASN A 145 -0.04 -1.30 -4.39
CA ASN A 145 -0.34 -1.78 -5.74
C ASN A 145 0.50 -1.18 -6.87
N GLY A 146 1.03 -2.04 -7.72
CA GLY A 146 1.70 -1.64 -8.96
C GLY A 146 0.73 -1.17 -10.04
N VAL A 147 1.27 -0.59 -11.11
CA VAL A 147 0.50 -0.16 -12.29
C VAL A 147 -0.27 -1.33 -12.89
N PHE A 148 0.39 -2.49 -13.04
CA PHE A 148 -0.24 -3.69 -13.63
C PHE A 148 -1.40 -4.21 -12.79
N GLU A 149 -1.23 -4.31 -11.47
CA GLU A 149 -2.30 -4.74 -10.56
C GLU A 149 -3.48 -3.78 -10.61
N SER A 150 -3.20 -2.47 -10.65
CA SER A 150 -4.24 -1.44 -10.67
C SER A 150 -5.02 -1.43 -11.99
N VAL A 151 -4.35 -1.62 -13.12
CA VAL A 151 -5.01 -1.78 -14.43
C VAL A 151 -5.82 -3.09 -14.46
N GLN A 152 -5.25 -4.19 -13.98
CA GLN A 152 -5.97 -5.46 -13.87
C GLN A 152 -7.22 -5.32 -13.01
N ASP A 153 -7.18 -4.52 -11.95
CA ASP A 153 -8.30 -4.40 -11.03
C ASP A 153 -9.51 -3.64 -11.61
N ILE A 154 -9.32 -2.86 -12.67
CA ILE A 154 -10.37 -2.09 -13.35
C ILE A 154 -10.69 -2.60 -14.76
N VAL A 155 -9.94 -3.55 -15.30
CA VAL A 155 -10.21 -4.17 -16.61
C VAL A 155 -10.50 -5.66 -16.49
N GLY A 156 -9.74 -6.39 -15.68
CA GLY A 156 -9.73 -7.85 -15.66
C GLY A 156 -8.59 -8.43 -16.51
N TYR A 157 -7.97 -9.52 -16.04
CA TYR A 157 -6.76 -10.07 -16.69
C TYR A 157 -7.04 -10.66 -18.09
N MET A 158 -8.15 -11.36 -18.26
CA MET A 158 -8.52 -11.93 -19.57
C MET A 158 -8.87 -10.83 -20.57
N ASP A 159 -9.63 -9.83 -20.13
CA ASP A 159 -10.04 -8.70 -20.97
C ASP A 159 -8.82 -7.87 -21.40
N LEU A 160 -7.82 -7.69 -20.51
CA LEU A 160 -6.54 -7.10 -20.88
C LEU A 160 -5.80 -7.87 -21.98
N CYS A 161 -5.87 -9.21 -21.98
CA CYS A 161 -5.27 -10.02 -23.03
C CYS A 161 -5.97 -9.83 -24.38
N PHE A 162 -7.30 -9.72 -24.39
CA PHE A 162 -8.05 -9.44 -25.61
C PHE A 162 -7.79 -8.01 -26.12
N ILE A 163 -7.89 -7.01 -25.24
CA ILE A 163 -7.60 -5.60 -25.57
C ILE A 163 -6.20 -5.44 -26.15
N ARG A 164 -5.20 -6.16 -25.62
CA ARG A 164 -3.83 -6.09 -26.14
C ARG A 164 -3.75 -6.43 -27.64
N GLU A 165 -4.53 -7.40 -28.10
CA GLU A 165 -4.53 -7.85 -29.50
C GLU A 165 -5.52 -7.04 -30.35
N ASP A 166 -6.70 -6.71 -29.80
CA ASP A 166 -7.79 -6.07 -30.53
C ASP A 166 -7.64 -4.53 -30.62
N ASP A 167 -7.12 -3.89 -29.57
CA ASP A 167 -6.89 -2.44 -29.48
C ASP A 167 -5.59 -2.12 -28.71
N PRO A 168 -4.42 -2.23 -29.39
CA PRO A 168 -3.12 -1.96 -28.78
C PRO A 168 -2.97 -0.52 -28.26
N GLU A 169 -3.69 0.45 -28.82
CA GLU A 169 -3.68 1.84 -28.37
C GLU A 169 -4.41 1.99 -27.04
N LEU A 170 -5.56 1.34 -26.86
CA LEU A 170 -6.24 1.26 -25.56
C LEU A 170 -5.39 0.55 -24.53
N TYR A 171 -4.78 -0.57 -24.89
CA TYR A 171 -3.86 -1.27 -24.00
C TYR A 171 -2.76 -0.32 -23.49
N ALA A 172 -2.04 0.35 -24.39
CA ALA A 172 -0.99 1.29 -24.02
C ALA A 172 -1.54 2.46 -23.17
N GLY A 173 -2.69 3.01 -23.54
CA GLY A 173 -3.33 4.12 -22.84
C GLY A 173 -3.70 3.78 -21.38
N LEU A 174 -4.16 2.56 -21.11
CA LEU A 174 -4.48 2.08 -19.75
C LEU A 174 -3.27 2.16 -18.83
N PHE A 175 -2.13 1.60 -19.27
CA PHE A 175 -0.90 1.61 -18.49
C PHE A 175 -0.32 3.01 -18.34
N GLN A 176 -0.37 3.81 -19.40
CA GLN A 176 0.12 5.18 -19.36
C GLN A 176 -0.68 6.01 -18.35
N ARG A 177 -2.01 6.05 -18.46
CA ARG A 177 -2.87 6.84 -17.56
C ARG A 177 -2.78 6.38 -16.11
N MET A 178 -2.73 5.07 -15.87
CA MET A 178 -2.54 4.55 -14.52
C MET A 178 -1.17 4.93 -13.94
N GLY A 179 -0.11 4.83 -14.73
CA GLY A 179 1.24 5.24 -14.33
C GLY A 179 1.32 6.74 -14.03
N GLU A 180 0.71 7.59 -14.85
CA GLU A 180 0.59 9.03 -14.63
C GLU A 180 -0.11 9.34 -13.30
N ALA A 181 -1.24 8.68 -13.03
CA ALA A 181 -2.02 8.86 -11.81
C ALA A 181 -1.25 8.45 -10.55
N GLN A 182 -0.60 7.27 -10.55
CA GLN A 182 0.23 6.83 -9.43
C GLN A 182 1.44 7.76 -9.23
N CYS A 183 2.09 8.18 -10.31
CA CYS A 183 3.20 9.13 -10.24
C CYS A 183 2.78 10.48 -9.66
N ALA A 184 1.58 10.96 -9.99
CA ALA A 184 1.02 12.18 -9.43
C ALA A 184 0.82 12.08 -7.90
N VAL A 185 0.42 10.91 -7.38
CA VAL A 185 0.36 10.69 -5.93
C VAL A 185 1.74 10.72 -5.29
N TRP A 186 2.73 10.02 -5.87
CA TRP A 186 4.10 10.00 -5.32
C TRP A 186 4.81 11.37 -5.31
N LYS A 187 4.39 12.29 -6.18
CA LYS A 187 4.97 13.65 -6.27
C LYS A 187 4.41 14.64 -5.24
N ARG A 188 3.28 14.33 -4.61
CA ARG A 188 2.56 15.22 -3.68
C ARG A 188 2.87 14.86 -2.24
#